data_AF-A0A2S8Q609-F1
#
_entry.id   AF-A0A2S8Q609-F1
#
_cell.length_a   1.000
_cell.length_b   1.000
_cell.length_c   1.000
_cell.angle_alpha   90.00
_cell.angle_beta   90.00
_cell.angle_gamma   90.00
#
_symmetry.space_group_name_H-M   'P 1'
#
loop_
_entity.id
_entity.type
_entity.pdbx_description
1 polymer ?
#
loop_
_entity_poly.entity_id
_entity_poly.type
_entity_poly.pdbx_seq_one_letter_code
_entity_poly.pdbx_strand_id
1 'polypeptide(L)'
;MNLKNDFKAFSIGNNANVPSQGDYEKNTSLQTGIPEGEITNHIHFLNKVLRQSSIIASVVADFIKTQSGENVLDDGDIAKLTVQLNRALEKIVTEKIPNASLTQKGIVQLTNEISNSDTLAVTPKLVQEKIDSLSKNINEKVPNTRKINGKELTGDININAEDVGAISTNNVIHSMEHGHLDELENLRNGCSGFNPSASFLTKYGLPRGNGGVQLRISNMNGVSSEGEEDVWSHRLIFTHFGDTYRTDHINEYYKLTRKFWDNINAKPDFNGYLKISSPIIEIYPDGTFSTNEESEGAEVTKEETGIYRISNISGYNTDGAWGVHGGISVPQNNNNLELIFVDDHIQPDGSIIIEIYHRQHSHLPEKFQNWRLKSIDDNGKQVFYKDGEPCDIPEYCRLDIRVQMPEDSLWNLKRKKLREEIESASVSDKIL
;
A
#
# COMPACT_ATOMS: atom_id res chain seq x y z
N MET A 1 -68.28 52.77 -13.23
CA MET A 1 -68.85 53.52 -14.36
C MET A 1 -69.16 52.54 -15.48
N ASN A 2 -70.32 52.65 -16.13
CA ASN A 2 -70.63 51.80 -17.29
C ASN A 2 -69.88 52.34 -18.52
N LEU A 3 -68.88 51.60 -18.99
CA LEU A 3 -68.12 51.94 -20.20
C LEU A 3 -68.99 51.77 -21.46
N LYS A 4 -68.82 52.68 -22.41
CA LYS A 4 -69.61 52.78 -23.65
C LYS A 4 -68.81 52.29 -24.86
N ASN A 5 -69.46 51.52 -25.73
CA ASN A 5 -68.98 51.14 -27.06
C ASN A 5 -70.01 51.64 -28.08
N ASP A 6 -69.63 52.55 -28.97
CA ASP A 6 -70.52 53.15 -29.97
C ASP A 6 -70.58 52.38 -31.29
N PHE A 7 -69.64 51.46 -31.54
CA PHE A 7 -69.65 50.59 -32.71
C PHE A 7 -70.65 49.44 -32.49
N LYS A 8 -71.81 49.51 -33.15
CA LYS A 8 -72.91 48.55 -32.98
C LYS A 8 -73.00 47.55 -34.12
N ALA A 9 -73.28 46.31 -33.77
CA ALA A 9 -73.61 45.29 -34.75
C ALA A 9 -74.96 45.60 -35.43
N PHE A 10 -74.96 45.65 -36.76
CA PHE A 10 -76.14 45.92 -37.56
C PHE A 10 -76.94 44.64 -37.83
N SER A 11 -78.27 44.74 -37.78
CA SER A 11 -79.21 43.68 -38.22
C SER A 11 -79.00 42.31 -37.56
N ILE A 12 -78.81 42.27 -36.23
CA ILE A 12 -78.60 41.06 -35.43
C ILE A 12 -79.87 40.36 -34.94
N GLY A 13 -81.06 40.95 -35.16
CA GLY A 13 -82.33 40.38 -34.70
C GLY A 13 -82.73 39.09 -35.42
N ASN A 14 -83.62 38.31 -34.79
CA ASN A 14 -84.07 37.01 -35.31
C ASN A 14 -84.76 37.08 -36.69
N ASN A 15 -85.40 38.21 -37.02
CA ASN A 15 -86.05 38.47 -38.31
C ASN A 15 -85.29 39.53 -39.13
N ALA A 16 -83.97 39.57 -38.99
CA ALA A 16 -83.09 40.45 -39.74
C ALA A 16 -83.29 40.31 -41.24
N ASN A 17 -83.32 41.44 -41.95
CA ASN A 17 -83.54 41.48 -43.38
C ASN A 17 -82.27 41.11 -44.18
N VAL A 18 -81.74 39.91 -43.95
CA VAL A 18 -80.47 39.41 -44.51
C VAL A 18 -80.66 37.99 -45.08
N PRO A 19 -79.98 37.64 -46.19
CA PRO A 19 -79.96 36.28 -46.71
C PRO A 19 -79.31 35.28 -45.74
N SER A 20 -79.65 34.01 -45.94
CA SER A 20 -78.96 32.90 -45.27
C SER A 20 -77.46 32.89 -45.63
N GLN A 21 -76.64 32.19 -44.84
CA GLN A 21 -75.22 32.09 -45.16
C GLN A 21 -75.00 31.38 -46.50
N GLY A 22 -75.75 30.30 -46.78
CA GLY A 22 -75.64 29.57 -48.04
C GLY A 22 -76.07 30.37 -49.27
N ASP A 23 -77.09 31.23 -49.16
CA ASP A 23 -77.52 32.09 -50.27
C ASP A 23 -76.55 33.25 -50.51
N TYR A 24 -75.93 33.76 -49.44
CA TYR A 24 -74.90 34.79 -49.52
C TYR A 24 -73.64 34.29 -50.25
N GLU A 25 -73.16 33.09 -49.91
CA GLU A 25 -71.99 32.46 -50.52
C GLU A 25 -72.19 32.10 -52.00
N LYS A 26 -73.43 31.83 -52.41
CA LYS A 26 -73.79 31.53 -53.81
C LYS A 26 -73.99 32.78 -54.67
N ASN A 27 -74.11 33.96 -54.08
CA ASN A 27 -74.36 35.19 -54.83
C ASN A 27 -73.09 35.62 -55.57
N THR A 28 -73.17 35.76 -56.91
CA THR A 28 -72.03 36.15 -57.75
C THR A 28 -71.45 37.52 -57.38
N SER A 29 -72.29 38.43 -56.88
CA SER A 29 -71.90 39.78 -56.41
C SER A 29 -70.93 39.74 -55.22
N LEU A 30 -70.78 38.60 -54.53
CA LEU A 30 -69.79 38.42 -53.47
C LEU A 30 -68.35 38.56 -53.98
N GLN A 31 -68.08 38.11 -55.20
CA GLN A 31 -66.74 38.18 -55.80
C GLN A 31 -66.57 39.42 -56.69
N THR A 32 -67.64 39.85 -57.36
CA THR A 32 -67.56 40.90 -58.37
C THR A 32 -68.09 42.26 -57.92
N GLY A 33 -68.65 42.37 -56.71
CA GLY A 33 -69.34 43.57 -56.25
C GLY A 33 -70.75 43.73 -56.81
N ILE A 34 -71.46 44.76 -56.35
CA ILE A 34 -72.82 45.09 -56.81
C ILE A 34 -72.73 45.83 -58.16
N PRO A 35 -73.41 45.36 -59.23
CA PRO A 35 -73.39 46.01 -60.54
C PRO A 35 -74.12 47.37 -60.56
N GLU A 36 -73.83 48.20 -61.56
CA GLU A 36 -74.50 49.51 -61.75
C GLU A 36 -75.98 49.34 -62.15
N GLY A 37 -76.90 50.00 -61.43
CA GLY A 37 -78.35 49.97 -61.67
C GLY A 37 -79.14 49.10 -60.69
N GLU A 38 -80.21 49.67 -60.11
CA GLU A 38 -81.16 49.06 -59.15
C GLU A 38 -80.57 48.39 -57.88
N ILE A 39 -80.08 49.22 -56.95
CA ILE A 39 -79.66 48.80 -55.59
C ILE A 39 -80.75 48.04 -54.81
N THR A 40 -82.02 48.26 -55.15
CA THR A 40 -83.18 47.64 -54.51
C THR A 40 -83.13 46.11 -54.59
N ASN A 41 -82.63 45.53 -55.68
CA ASN A 41 -82.54 44.07 -55.86
C ASN A 41 -81.39 43.46 -55.02
N HIS A 42 -80.46 44.28 -54.54
CA HIS A 42 -79.29 43.86 -53.76
C HIS A 42 -79.40 44.25 -52.28
N ILE A 43 -80.51 44.84 -51.84
CA ILE A 43 -80.65 45.39 -50.47
C ILE A 43 -80.40 44.34 -49.38
N HIS A 44 -80.88 43.11 -49.57
CA HIS A 44 -80.68 42.01 -48.64
C HIS A 44 -79.21 41.57 -48.59
N PHE A 45 -78.56 41.48 -49.76
CA PHE A 45 -77.14 41.16 -49.86
C PHE A 45 -76.27 42.24 -49.19
N LEU A 46 -76.58 43.52 -49.44
CA LEU A 46 -75.91 44.65 -48.80
C LEU A 46 -76.09 44.61 -47.27
N ASN A 47 -77.29 44.31 -46.79
CA ASN A 47 -77.53 44.13 -45.35
C ASN A 47 -76.67 43.01 -44.75
N LYS A 48 -76.39 41.93 -45.51
CA LYS A 48 -75.47 40.87 -45.05
C LYS A 48 -74.04 41.35 -44.95
N VAL A 49 -73.55 42.08 -45.97
CA VAL A 49 -72.21 42.67 -45.98
C VAL A 49 -72.04 43.62 -44.79
N LEU A 50 -72.98 44.56 -44.62
CA LEU A 50 -73.00 45.50 -43.50
C LEU A 50 -73.11 44.80 -42.15
N ARG A 51 -73.91 43.73 -42.05
CA ARG A 51 -74.01 42.91 -40.83
C ARG A 51 -72.68 42.23 -40.50
N GLN A 52 -72.04 41.56 -41.46
CA GLN A 52 -70.76 40.87 -41.19
C GLN A 52 -69.66 41.86 -40.79
N SER A 53 -69.54 43.00 -41.46
CA SER A 53 -68.54 44.02 -41.11
C SER A 53 -68.81 44.69 -39.76
N SER A 54 -70.05 45.10 -39.51
CA SER A 54 -70.43 45.76 -38.25
C SER A 54 -70.36 44.83 -37.03
N ILE A 55 -70.62 43.52 -37.20
CA ILE A 55 -70.41 42.55 -36.13
C ILE A 55 -68.94 42.50 -35.72
N ILE A 56 -68.02 42.38 -36.69
CA ILE A 56 -66.58 42.35 -36.38
C ILE A 56 -66.13 43.67 -35.76
N ALA A 57 -66.56 44.82 -36.30
CA ALA A 57 -66.25 46.12 -35.73
C ALA A 57 -66.76 46.26 -34.28
N SER A 58 -68.00 45.83 -34.02
CA SER A 58 -68.59 45.87 -32.69
C SER A 58 -67.84 44.96 -31.70
N VAL A 59 -67.44 43.75 -32.12
CA VAL A 59 -66.65 42.80 -31.31
C VAL A 59 -65.27 43.38 -30.98
N VAL A 60 -64.56 43.93 -31.97
CA VAL A 60 -63.24 44.55 -31.75
C VAL A 60 -63.36 45.77 -30.84
N ALA A 61 -64.35 46.63 -31.06
CA ALA A 61 -64.59 47.79 -30.19
C ALA A 61 -64.96 47.37 -28.75
N ASP A 62 -65.71 46.27 -28.59
CA ASP A 62 -66.06 45.76 -27.26
C ASP A 62 -64.85 45.16 -26.53
N PHE A 63 -63.97 44.49 -27.28
CA PHE A 63 -62.67 44.04 -26.81
C PHE A 63 -61.82 45.22 -26.36
N ILE A 64 -61.68 46.26 -27.20
CA ILE A 64 -60.92 47.47 -26.86
C ILE A 64 -61.49 48.11 -25.59
N LYS A 65 -62.81 48.33 -25.52
CA LYS A 65 -63.51 48.90 -24.35
C LYS A 65 -63.21 48.10 -23.08
N THR A 66 -63.39 46.78 -23.14
CA THR A 66 -63.24 45.89 -21.99
C THR A 66 -61.81 45.84 -21.49
N GLN A 67 -60.84 45.72 -22.41
CA GLN A 67 -59.44 45.57 -22.04
C GLN A 67 -58.82 46.92 -21.69
N SER A 68 -58.99 47.96 -22.51
CA SER A 68 -58.43 49.30 -22.22
C SER A 68 -59.07 49.97 -20.99
N GLY A 69 -60.31 49.61 -20.63
CA GLY A 69 -61.05 50.23 -19.54
C GLY A 69 -61.60 51.62 -19.89
N GLU A 70 -61.66 51.96 -21.17
CA GLU A 70 -62.10 53.27 -21.67
C GLU A 70 -63.35 53.17 -22.56
N ASN A 71 -64.01 54.31 -22.80
CA ASN A 71 -65.08 54.40 -23.79
C ASN A 71 -64.49 54.35 -25.20
N VAL A 72 -65.15 53.61 -26.08
CA VAL A 72 -64.83 53.51 -27.51
C VAL A 72 -65.94 54.22 -28.27
N LEU A 73 -65.67 55.45 -28.70
CA LEU A 73 -66.65 56.36 -29.31
C LEU A 73 -66.50 56.36 -30.83
N ASP A 74 -67.60 56.56 -31.55
CA ASP A 74 -67.61 56.77 -33.00
C ASP A 74 -67.56 58.28 -33.30
N ASP A 75 -66.41 58.90 -33.01
CA ASP A 75 -66.15 60.34 -33.15
C ASP A 75 -65.14 60.67 -34.26
N GLY A 76 -64.66 59.66 -34.99
CA GLY A 76 -63.67 59.79 -36.06
C GLY A 76 -62.21 59.90 -35.58
N ASP A 77 -61.93 59.81 -34.28
CA ASP A 77 -60.56 59.88 -33.75
C ASP A 77 -59.80 58.54 -33.88
N ILE A 78 -59.22 58.32 -35.06
CA ILE A 78 -58.46 57.11 -35.39
C ILE A 78 -57.22 56.95 -34.51
N ALA A 79 -56.56 58.07 -34.15
CA ALA A 79 -55.35 58.05 -33.35
C ALA A 79 -55.64 57.53 -31.93
N LYS A 80 -56.71 58.04 -31.31
CA LYS A 80 -57.19 57.56 -30.02
C LYS A 80 -57.61 56.10 -30.07
N LEU A 81 -58.38 55.68 -31.08
CA LEU A 81 -58.79 54.27 -31.23
C LEU A 81 -57.58 53.34 -31.37
N THR A 82 -56.54 53.78 -32.09
CA THR A 82 -55.28 53.03 -32.23
C THR A 82 -54.55 52.88 -30.90
N VAL A 83 -54.44 53.96 -30.12
CA VAL A 83 -53.84 53.91 -28.76
C VAL A 83 -54.64 52.98 -27.85
N GLN A 84 -55.97 53.04 -27.90
CA GLN A 84 -56.82 52.16 -27.11
C GLN A 84 -56.67 50.69 -27.50
N LEU A 85 -56.53 50.39 -28.80
CA LEU A 85 -56.26 49.03 -29.28
C LEU A 85 -54.90 48.52 -28.80
N ASN A 86 -53.84 49.31 -28.92
CA ASN A 86 -52.51 48.92 -28.43
C ASN A 86 -52.53 48.65 -26.92
N ARG A 87 -53.18 49.51 -26.14
CA ARG A 87 -53.35 49.31 -24.70
C ARG A 87 -54.13 48.04 -24.37
N ALA A 88 -55.20 47.76 -25.12
CA ALA A 88 -55.98 46.53 -24.97
C ALA A 88 -55.13 45.27 -25.20
N LEU A 89 -54.26 45.29 -26.21
CA LEU A 89 -53.33 44.21 -26.52
C LEU A 89 -52.24 44.05 -25.44
N GLU A 90 -51.58 45.15 -25.05
CA GLU A 90 -50.56 45.16 -24.00
C GLU A 90 -51.09 44.61 -22.67
N LYS A 91 -52.31 45.00 -22.28
CA LYS A 91 -52.93 44.51 -21.05
C LYS A 91 -53.14 43.00 -21.10
N ILE A 92 -53.66 42.46 -22.20
CA ILE A 92 -53.85 41.01 -22.34
C ILE A 92 -52.53 40.26 -22.30
N VAL A 93 -51.50 40.78 -22.97
CA VAL A 93 -50.16 40.17 -22.94
C VAL A 93 -49.63 40.15 -21.51
N THR A 94 -49.77 41.25 -20.77
CA THR A 94 -49.27 41.36 -19.39
C THR A 94 -50.05 40.48 -18.41
N GLU A 95 -51.38 40.41 -18.53
CA GLU A 95 -52.23 39.61 -17.62
C GLU A 95 -52.15 38.11 -17.91
N LYS A 96 -52.09 37.71 -19.18
CA LYS A 96 -52.09 36.28 -19.57
C LYS A 96 -50.69 35.70 -19.75
N ILE A 97 -49.70 36.53 -20.02
CA ILE A 97 -48.31 36.14 -20.23
C ILE A 97 -47.41 36.98 -19.30
N PRO A 98 -47.52 36.77 -17.97
CA PRO A 98 -46.75 37.51 -16.99
C PRO A 98 -45.25 37.20 -17.08
N ASN A 99 -44.43 37.96 -16.37
CA ASN A 99 -43.05 37.57 -16.11
C ASN A 99 -43.03 36.31 -15.23
N ALA A 100 -42.08 35.42 -15.47
CA ALA A 100 -41.94 34.23 -14.63
C ALA A 100 -41.48 34.64 -13.22
N SER A 101 -41.89 33.84 -12.23
CA SER A 101 -41.41 33.90 -10.86
C SER A 101 -41.18 32.47 -10.36
N LEU A 102 -40.70 32.33 -9.12
CA LEU A 102 -40.53 31.02 -8.49
C LEU A 102 -41.83 30.21 -8.36
N THR A 103 -43.00 30.87 -8.45
CA THR A 103 -44.32 30.23 -8.29
C THR A 103 -45.25 30.43 -9.49
N GLN A 104 -44.91 31.30 -10.44
CA GLN A 104 -45.74 31.65 -11.59
C GLN A 104 -44.96 31.44 -12.89
N LYS A 105 -45.53 30.67 -13.83
CA LYS A 105 -44.96 30.50 -15.18
C LYS A 105 -45.10 31.81 -15.96
N GLY A 106 -44.08 32.16 -16.76
CA GLY A 106 -44.07 33.41 -17.53
C GLY A 106 -42.88 33.54 -18.48
N ILE A 107 -42.71 34.73 -19.07
CA ILE A 107 -41.54 35.08 -19.91
C ILE A 107 -40.33 35.34 -19.00
N VAL A 108 -39.14 34.97 -19.48
CA VAL A 108 -37.86 35.14 -18.78
C VAL A 108 -36.79 35.65 -19.74
N GLN A 109 -35.89 36.51 -19.24
CA GLN A 109 -34.71 36.95 -19.97
C GLN A 109 -33.52 36.03 -19.67
N LEU A 110 -32.76 35.67 -20.70
CA LEU A 110 -31.57 34.84 -20.55
C LEU A 110 -30.34 35.67 -20.17
N THR A 111 -29.42 35.09 -19.39
CA THR A 111 -28.15 35.71 -18.99
C THR A 111 -26.95 34.77 -19.11
N ASN A 112 -25.80 35.34 -19.46
CA ASN A 112 -24.48 34.70 -19.45
C ASN A 112 -23.64 35.10 -18.23
N GLU A 113 -24.27 35.69 -17.21
CA GLU A 113 -23.62 36.10 -15.97
C GLU A 113 -24.19 35.34 -14.78
N ILE A 114 -23.33 34.98 -13.83
CA ILE A 114 -23.77 34.45 -12.53
C ILE A 114 -24.11 35.66 -11.66
N SER A 115 -25.36 35.73 -11.24
CA SER A 115 -25.86 36.76 -10.34
C SER A 115 -26.88 36.17 -9.37
N ASN A 116 -27.26 36.93 -8.35
CA ASN A 116 -28.34 36.57 -7.42
C ASN A 116 -29.70 37.05 -7.94
N SER A 117 -29.92 37.00 -9.26
CA SER A 117 -31.16 37.48 -9.88
C SER A 117 -32.24 36.40 -9.85
N ASP A 118 -33.41 36.75 -9.34
CA ASP A 118 -34.61 35.90 -9.38
C ASP A 118 -35.43 36.07 -10.68
N THR A 119 -35.00 36.96 -11.59
CA THR A 119 -35.74 37.32 -12.81
C THR A 119 -35.04 36.91 -14.11
N LEU A 120 -33.80 36.42 -14.02
CA LEU A 120 -33.01 35.99 -15.18
C LEU A 120 -32.80 34.48 -15.13
N ALA A 121 -32.84 33.82 -16.30
CA ALA A 121 -32.43 32.42 -16.42
C ALA A 121 -31.04 32.29 -17.06
N VAL A 122 -30.23 31.40 -16.50
CA VAL A 122 -28.88 31.14 -16.99
C VAL A 122 -28.94 30.39 -18.31
N THR A 123 -28.05 30.72 -19.26
CA THR A 123 -27.94 29.96 -20.51
C THR A 123 -27.31 28.58 -20.31
N PRO A 124 -27.68 27.57 -21.11
CA PRO A 124 -27.03 26.26 -21.08
C PRO A 124 -25.51 26.33 -21.30
N LYS A 125 -25.05 27.28 -22.11
CA LYS A 125 -23.63 27.50 -22.39
C LYS A 125 -22.86 27.92 -21.13
N LEU A 126 -23.38 28.89 -20.37
CA LEU A 126 -22.74 29.32 -19.13
C LEU A 126 -22.71 28.17 -18.10
N VAL A 127 -23.79 27.38 -18.00
CA VAL A 127 -23.83 26.19 -17.14
C VAL A 127 -22.72 25.21 -17.52
N GLN A 128 -22.56 24.91 -18.81
CA GLN A 128 -21.51 24.01 -19.29
C GLN A 128 -20.11 24.54 -18.96
N GLU A 129 -19.82 25.81 -19.26
CA GLU A 129 -18.51 26.43 -18.98
C GLU A 129 -18.15 26.35 -17.48
N LYS A 130 -19.15 26.52 -16.60
CA LYS A 130 -18.95 26.44 -15.15
C LYS A 130 -18.78 25.01 -14.66
N ILE A 131 -19.52 24.05 -15.21
CA ILE A 131 -19.34 22.62 -14.95
C ILE A 131 -17.94 22.17 -15.37
N ASP A 132 -17.47 22.58 -16.55
CA ASP A 132 -16.15 22.24 -17.06
C ASP A 132 -15.05 22.85 -16.18
N SER A 133 -15.19 24.13 -15.81
CA SER A 133 -14.27 24.80 -14.91
C SER A 133 -14.22 24.14 -13.52
N LEU A 134 -15.37 23.74 -12.97
CA LEU A 134 -15.45 23.06 -11.68
C LEU A 134 -14.81 21.67 -11.75
N SER A 135 -15.12 20.90 -12.81
CA SER A 135 -14.56 19.58 -13.05
C SER A 135 -13.04 19.64 -13.17
N LYS A 136 -12.51 20.65 -13.88
CA LYS A 136 -11.08 20.89 -13.96
C LYS A 136 -10.45 21.17 -12.60
N ASN A 137 -11.03 22.08 -11.80
CA ASN A 137 -10.49 22.42 -10.47
C ASN A 137 -10.50 21.21 -9.52
N ILE A 138 -11.57 20.40 -9.55
CA ILE A 138 -11.67 19.18 -8.75
C ILE A 138 -10.59 18.19 -9.18
N ASN A 139 -10.44 17.95 -10.48
CA ASN A 139 -9.44 17.00 -11.00
C ASN A 139 -8.00 17.45 -10.71
N GLU A 140 -7.72 18.77 -10.66
CA GLU A 140 -6.40 19.29 -10.28
C GLU A 140 -6.09 19.07 -8.79
N LYS A 141 -7.07 19.21 -7.90
CA LYS A 141 -6.88 19.06 -6.43
C LYS A 141 -7.03 17.62 -5.94
N VAL A 142 -7.93 16.88 -6.57
CA VAL A 142 -8.32 15.52 -6.20
C VAL A 142 -8.43 14.70 -7.49
N PRO A 143 -7.30 14.25 -8.06
CA PRO A 143 -7.34 13.42 -9.25
C PRO A 143 -8.07 12.11 -8.96
N ASN A 144 -8.93 11.65 -9.87
CA ASN A 144 -9.56 10.33 -9.78
C ASN A 144 -8.55 9.17 -9.80
N THR A 145 -7.30 9.45 -10.20
CA THR A 145 -6.19 8.50 -10.26
C THR A 145 -5.26 8.60 -9.04
N ARG A 146 -5.70 9.18 -7.91
CA ARG A 146 -4.89 9.12 -6.68
C ARG A 146 -4.60 7.66 -6.36
N LYS A 147 -3.31 7.39 -6.15
CA LYS A 147 -2.82 6.07 -5.78
C LYS A 147 -2.26 6.11 -4.37
N ILE A 148 -2.59 5.10 -3.57
CA ILE A 148 -1.80 4.74 -2.39
C ILE A 148 -1.03 3.48 -2.77
N ASN A 149 0.30 3.55 -2.68
CA ASN A 149 1.20 2.45 -3.06
C ASN A 149 0.90 1.86 -4.46
N GLY A 150 0.69 2.73 -5.45
CA GLY A 150 0.42 2.33 -6.84
C GLY A 150 -1.00 1.84 -7.15
N LYS A 151 -1.88 1.68 -6.14
CA LYS A 151 -3.28 1.23 -6.28
C LYS A 151 -4.24 2.41 -6.19
N GLU A 152 -5.24 2.45 -7.08
CA GLU A 152 -6.25 3.52 -7.12
C GLU A 152 -7.13 3.54 -5.86
N LEU A 153 -7.45 4.75 -5.39
CA LEU A 153 -8.41 4.98 -4.30
C LEU A 153 -9.84 4.90 -4.83
N THR A 154 -10.48 3.74 -4.67
CA THR A 154 -11.89 3.53 -5.06
C THR A 154 -12.89 3.68 -3.91
N GLY A 155 -12.40 3.91 -2.68
CA GLY A 155 -13.21 4.11 -1.47
C GLY A 155 -12.36 4.52 -0.27
N ASP A 156 -12.98 4.60 0.91
CA ASP A 156 -12.30 4.91 2.16
C ASP A 156 -11.28 3.83 2.52
N ILE A 157 -10.09 4.26 2.97
CA ILE A 157 -9.03 3.36 3.46
C ILE A 157 -8.82 3.66 4.93
N ASN A 158 -9.17 2.69 5.78
CA ASN A 158 -8.77 2.72 7.18
C ASN A 158 -7.33 2.26 7.28
N ILE A 159 -6.45 3.15 7.73
CA ILE A 159 -5.04 2.88 8.01
C ILE A 159 -4.91 2.68 9.51
N ASN A 160 -4.55 1.47 9.93
CA ASN A 160 -4.19 1.16 11.31
C ASN A 160 -2.66 1.23 11.51
N ALA A 161 -2.20 1.08 12.74
CA ALA A 161 -0.78 1.14 13.06
C ALA A 161 0.05 0.10 12.26
N GLU A 162 -0.53 -1.07 11.97
CA GLU A 162 0.15 -2.14 11.22
C GLU A 162 0.36 -1.76 9.76
N ASP A 163 -0.58 -1.03 9.15
CA ASP A 163 -0.54 -0.62 7.74
C ASP A 163 0.58 0.40 7.44
N VAL A 164 1.09 1.11 8.46
CA VAL A 164 2.17 2.11 8.33
C VAL A 164 3.46 1.68 9.04
N GLY A 165 3.55 0.42 9.48
CA GLY A 165 4.71 -0.09 10.21
C GLY A 165 4.88 0.52 11.61
N ALA A 166 3.87 1.24 12.13
CA ALA A 166 3.88 1.77 13.48
C ALA A 166 3.59 0.65 14.49
N ILE A 167 4.35 0.63 15.59
CA ILE A 167 4.16 -0.34 16.66
C ILE A 167 3.04 0.15 17.57
N SER A 168 1.95 -0.62 17.69
CA SER A 168 0.91 -0.31 18.66
C SER A 168 1.42 -0.52 20.09
N THR A 169 0.93 0.26 21.06
CA THR A 169 1.27 0.08 22.48
C THR A 169 0.99 -1.34 22.98
N ASN A 170 -0.07 -1.98 22.48
CA ASN A 170 -0.34 -3.40 22.75
C ASN A 170 0.74 -4.33 22.19
N ASN A 171 1.27 -4.05 20.99
CA ASN A 171 2.35 -4.85 20.41
C ASN A 171 3.66 -4.68 21.19
N VAL A 172 3.95 -3.50 21.74
CA VAL A 172 5.12 -3.29 22.63
C VAL A 172 4.97 -4.08 23.92
N ILE A 173 3.81 -4.02 24.57
CA ILE A 173 3.56 -4.71 25.85
C ILE A 173 3.63 -6.24 25.71
N HIS A 174 3.25 -6.78 24.55
CA HIS A 174 3.31 -8.23 24.26
C HIS A 174 4.54 -8.65 23.42
N SER A 175 5.50 -7.74 23.21
CA SER A 175 6.73 -8.04 22.47
C SER A 175 7.69 -8.91 23.26
N MET A 176 7.56 -8.96 24.58
CA MET A 176 8.43 -9.69 25.50
C MET A 176 7.58 -10.64 26.34
N GLU A 177 7.96 -11.91 26.38
CA GLU A 177 7.36 -12.95 27.20
C GLU A 177 8.35 -13.41 28.28
N HIS A 178 7.82 -13.92 29.40
CA HIS A 178 8.66 -14.60 30.38
C HIS A 178 9.30 -15.81 29.70
N GLY A 179 10.63 -15.84 29.65
CA GLY A 179 11.35 -17.00 29.16
C GLY A 179 11.14 -18.17 30.13
N HIS A 180 10.50 -19.24 29.67
CA HIS A 180 10.48 -20.52 30.38
C HIS A 180 11.90 -21.12 30.34
N LEU A 181 12.73 -20.69 31.29
CA LEU A 181 13.86 -21.49 31.75
C LEU A 181 13.25 -22.58 32.63
N ASP A 182 13.61 -23.85 32.40
CA ASP A 182 13.06 -25.01 33.11
C ASP A 182 12.93 -24.71 34.61
N GLU A 183 11.77 -25.04 35.19
CA GLU A 183 11.38 -24.67 36.57
C GLU A 183 12.44 -25.09 37.63
N LEU A 184 13.29 -26.07 37.31
CA LEU A 184 14.40 -26.51 38.15
C LEU A 184 15.60 -25.54 38.19
N GLU A 185 15.90 -24.83 37.10
CA GLU A 185 16.99 -23.84 37.04
C GLU A 185 16.61 -22.51 37.72
N ASN A 186 15.35 -22.08 37.56
CA ASN A 186 14.83 -20.87 38.21
C ASN A 186 14.85 -20.98 39.73
N LEU A 187 14.54 -22.16 40.29
CA LEU A 187 14.52 -22.38 41.74
C LEU A 187 15.92 -22.42 42.39
N ARG A 188 16.95 -22.85 41.66
CA ARG A 188 18.34 -22.95 42.17
C ARG A 188 19.19 -21.72 41.90
N ASN A 189 18.94 -20.99 40.81
CA ASN A 189 19.84 -19.93 40.35
C ASN A 189 19.30 -18.50 40.47
N GLY A 190 18.00 -18.31 40.76
CA GLY A 190 17.41 -16.98 40.99
C GLY A 190 17.42 -16.07 39.75
N CYS A 191 17.20 -16.64 38.58
CA CYS A 191 17.21 -15.93 37.30
C CYS A 191 15.77 -15.61 36.84
N SER A 192 15.56 -14.45 36.24
CA SER A 192 14.36 -14.16 35.46
C SER A 192 14.80 -13.72 34.06
N GLY A 193 14.32 -14.42 33.03
CA GLY A 193 14.63 -14.13 31.64
C GLY A 193 13.42 -13.55 30.92
N PHE A 194 13.64 -12.53 30.11
CA PHE A 194 12.64 -12.04 29.16
C PHE A 194 13.15 -12.28 27.75
N ASN A 195 12.35 -12.98 26.96
CA ASN A 195 12.63 -13.26 25.56
C ASN A 195 11.58 -12.56 24.68
N PRO A 196 11.94 -12.09 23.48
CA PRO A 196 10.95 -11.59 22.55
C PRO A 196 9.93 -12.68 22.20
N SER A 197 8.65 -12.34 22.12
CA SER A 197 7.59 -13.30 21.81
C SER A 197 7.76 -13.88 20.40
N ALA A 198 7.38 -15.14 20.21
CA ALA A 198 7.51 -15.81 18.91
C ALA A 198 6.73 -15.09 17.80
N SER A 199 5.61 -14.44 18.14
CA SER A 199 4.81 -13.61 17.24
C SER A 199 5.53 -12.32 16.86
N PHE A 200 6.20 -11.66 17.80
CA PHE A 200 7.04 -10.49 17.54
C PHE A 200 8.21 -10.84 16.61
N LEU A 201 8.93 -11.93 16.90
CA LEU A 201 10.05 -12.40 16.08
C LEU A 201 9.60 -12.73 14.65
N THR A 202 8.50 -13.45 14.49
CA THR A 202 7.94 -13.79 13.18
C THR A 202 7.43 -12.56 12.40
N LYS A 203 6.80 -11.58 13.08
CA LYS A 203 6.29 -10.36 12.44
C LYS A 203 7.39 -9.49 11.84
N TYR A 204 8.53 -9.39 12.51
CA TYR A 204 9.66 -8.58 12.07
C TYR A 204 10.78 -9.39 11.38
N GLY A 205 10.54 -10.68 11.11
CA GLY A 205 11.54 -11.55 10.46
C GLY A 205 12.82 -11.73 11.26
N LEU A 206 12.76 -11.56 12.58
CA LEU A 206 13.88 -11.73 13.49
C LEU A 206 14.08 -13.23 13.79
N PRO A 207 15.34 -13.70 13.91
CA PRO A 207 15.62 -15.11 14.17
C PRO A 207 15.06 -15.56 15.54
N ARG A 208 14.44 -16.73 15.58
CA ARG A 208 13.93 -17.33 16.83
C ARG A 208 15.10 -17.82 17.67
N GLY A 209 15.20 -17.32 18.91
CA GLY A 209 16.17 -17.82 19.91
C GLY A 209 17.39 -16.92 20.19
N ASN A 210 17.58 -15.80 19.48
CA ASN A 210 18.87 -15.09 19.46
C ASN A 210 18.89 -13.70 20.12
N GLY A 211 17.89 -13.39 20.94
CA GLY A 211 17.87 -12.16 21.72
C GLY A 211 17.07 -12.35 23.00
N GLY A 212 17.61 -11.85 24.11
CA GLY A 212 16.97 -11.93 25.41
C GLY A 212 17.78 -11.17 26.46
N VAL A 213 17.08 -10.71 27.50
CA VAL A 213 17.72 -10.12 28.68
C VAL A 213 17.50 -11.09 29.82
N GLN A 214 18.58 -11.64 30.35
CA GLN A 214 18.53 -12.37 31.61
C GLN A 214 19.04 -11.45 32.72
N LEU A 215 18.16 -11.17 33.67
CA LEU A 215 18.50 -10.45 34.88
C LEU A 215 18.62 -11.44 36.02
N ARG A 216 19.81 -11.52 36.62
CA ARG A 216 20.03 -12.24 37.87
C ARG A 216 20.36 -11.25 38.97
N ILE A 217 19.52 -11.23 39.99
CA ILE A 217 19.76 -10.51 41.24
C ILE A 217 20.03 -11.57 42.31
N SER A 218 21.30 -11.87 42.55
CA SER A 218 21.69 -12.73 43.67
C SER A 218 21.93 -11.87 44.90
N ASN A 219 20.95 -11.85 45.80
CA ASN A 219 21.13 -11.34 47.15
C ASN A 219 21.26 -12.53 48.11
N MET A 220 22.47 -13.05 48.29
CA MET A 220 22.72 -14.00 49.37
C MET A 220 23.32 -13.23 50.54
N ASN A 221 22.57 -13.05 51.63
CA ASN A 221 23.19 -12.90 52.94
C ASN A 221 23.80 -14.26 53.30
N GLY A 222 25.10 -14.42 53.09
CA GLY A 222 25.82 -15.66 53.41
C GLY A 222 27.20 -15.76 52.75
N VAL A 223 28.01 -16.69 53.26
CA VAL A 223 29.37 -16.98 52.79
C VAL A 223 29.35 -17.48 51.34
N SER A 224 30.15 -16.87 50.47
CA SER A 224 30.32 -17.32 49.08
C SER A 224 30.91 -18.75 49.01
N SER A 225 30.87 -19.37 47.84
CA SER A 225 31.53 -20.68 47.59
C SER A 225 33.05 -20.66 47.80
N GLU A 226 33.64 -19.47 47.94
CA GLU A 226 35.06 -19.24 48.18
C GLU A 226 35.37 -18.87 49.65
N GLY A 227 34.36 -18.83 50.53
CA GLY A 227 34.56 -18.60 51.96
C GLY A 227 34.43 -17.14 52.43
N GLU A 228 34.07 -16.21 51.53
CA GLU A 228 33.95 -14.77 51.84
C GLU A 228 32.52 -14.38 52.27
N GLU A 229 32.39 -13.64 53.37
CA GLU A 229 31.11 -13.08 53.87
C GLU A 229 30.72 -11.79 53.11
N ASP A 230 29.41 -11.46 53.09
CA ASP A 230 28.83 -10.23 52.50
C ASP A 230 29.09 -9.97 51.00
N VAL A 231 29.10 -11.03 50.18
CA VAL A 231 29.24 -10.89 48.72
C VAL A 231 27.90 -10.63 48.05
N TRP A 232 27.68 -9.40 47.57
CA TRP A 232 26.55 -9.05 46.71
C TRP A 232 26.97 -9.04 45.24
N SER A 233 26.24 -9.78 44.39
CA SER A 233 26.52 -9.80 42.96
C SER A 233 25.27 -9.60 42.11
N HIS A 234 25.34 -8.61 41.22
CA HIS A 234 24.39 -8.42 40.14
C HIS A 234 25.00 -8.94 38.86
N ARG A 235 24.29 -9.81 38.15
CA ARG A 235 24.73 -10.32 36.87
C ARG A 235 23.68 -10.01 35.82
N LEU A 236 24.16 -9.42 34.75
CA LEU A 236 23.37 -9.05 33.60
C LEU A 236 23.96 -9.74 32.38
N ILE A 237 23.15 -10.62 31.78
CA ILE A 237 23.53 -11.38 30.60
C ILE A 237 22.63 -10.91 29.45
N PHE A 238 23.27 -10.51 28.37
CA PHE A 238 22.61 -10.12 27.13
C PHE A 238 23.16 -10.97 26.00
N THR A 239 22.26 -11.57 25.23
CA THR A 239 22.60 -12.26 24.00
C THR A 239 22.28 -11.36 22.81
N HIS A 240 23.22 -11.25 21.87
CA HIS A 240 23.08 -10.41 20.70
C HIS A 240 23.74 -11.06 19.49
N PHE A 241 22.93 -11.55 18.54
CA PHE A 241 23.40 -12.13 17.28
C PHE A 241 24.52 -13.16 17.47
N GLY A 242 24.27 -14.16 18.32
CA GLY A 242 25.22 -15.23 18.62
C GLY A 242 26.23 -14.89 19.72
N ASP A 243 26.52 -13.62 19.97
CA ASP A 243 27.43 -13.22 21.03
C ASP A 243 26.75 -13.10 22.39
N THR A 244 27.36 -13.69 23.41
CA THR A 244 26.92 -13.56 24.80
C THR A 244 27.81 -12.56 25.53
N TYR A 245 27.20 -11.50 26.04
CA TYR A 245 27.86 -10.49 26.85
C TYR A 245 27.42 -10.63 28.29
N ARG A 246 28.40 -10.67 29.20
CA ARG A 246 28.16 -10.75 30.63
C ARG A 246 28.74 -9.53 31.30
N THR A 247 27.91 -8.87 32.11
CA THR A 247 28.33 -7.82 33.03
C THR A 247 28.13 -8.32 34.45
N ASP A 248 29.22 -8.38 35.20
CA ASP A 248 29.19 -8.67 36.63
C ASP A 248 29.43 -7.37 37.42
N HIS A 249 28.67 -7.19 38.49
CA HIS A 249 28.91 -6.18 39.51
C HIS A 249 28.98 -6.89 40.86
N ILE A 250 30.19 -6.98 41.44
CA ILE A 250 30.43 -7.66 42.71
C ILE A 250 30.89 -6.61 43.71
N ASN A 251 30.19 -6.54 44.83
CA ASN A 251 30.43 -5.55 45.87
C ASN A 251 30.49 -4.13 45.26
N GLU A 252 31.54 -3.33 45.50
CA GLU A 252 31.65 -1.95 44.97
C GLU A 252 32.70 -1.73 43.86
N TYR A 253 33.29 -2.78 43.27
CA TYR A 253 34.37 -2.64 42.29
C TYR A 253 34.01 -3.06 40.86
N TYR A 254 34.58 -2.29 39.91
CA TYR A 254 34.60 -2.37 38.44
C TYR A 254 33.47 -3.14 37.72
N LYS A 255 32.68 -2.36 36.97
CA LYS A 255 31.82 -2.85 35.89
C LYS A 255 32.70 -3.26 34.70
N LEU A 256 32.77 -4.55 34.41
CA LEU A 256 33.43 -5.05 33.20
C LEU A 256 32.44 -5.91 32.42
N THR A 257 31.96 -5.39 31.30
CA THR A 257 31.27 -6.20 30.30
C THR A 257 32.30 -7.01 29.53
N ARG A 258 32.15 -8.32 29.53
CA ARG A 258 33.04 -9.26 28.82
C ARG A 258 32.23 -10.08 27.84
N LYS A 259 32.83 -10.38 26.68
CA LYS A 259 32.32 -11.42 25.78
C LYS A 259 32.57 -12.77 26.44
N PHE A 260 31.54 -13.59 26.50
CA PHE A 260 31.55 -14.92 27.12
C PHE A 260 31.41 -15.98 26.03
N TRP A 261 32.22 -17.03 26.09
CA TRP A 261 32.13 -18.16 25.18
C TRP A 261 31.16 -19.19 25.75
N ASP A 262 30.16 -19.58 24.98
CA ASP A 262 29.19 -20.62 25.27
C ASP A 262 28.95 -21.50 24.03
N ASN A 263 27.97 -22.40 24.10
CA ASN A 263 27.63 -23.29 23.00
C ASN A 263 26.95 -22.61 21.80
N ILE A 264 26.64 -21.30 21.89
CA ILE A 264 26.07 -20.51 20.80
C ILE A 264 27.21 -19.93 19.95
N ASN A 265 28.23 -19.34 20.55
CA ASN A 265 29.35 -18.70 19.83
C ASN A 265 30.65 -19.51 19.77
N ALA A 266 30.72 -20.63 20.47
CA ALA A 266 31.85 -21.53 20.39
C ALA A 266 31.42 -23.00 20.39
N LYS A 267 32.18 -23.84 19.67
CA LYS A 267 31.97 -25.28 19.58
C LYS A 267 33.34 -25.97 19.63
N PRO A 268 33.45 -27.15 20.26
CA PRO A 268 34.65 -27.96 20.13
C PRO A 268 34.83 -28.40 18.67
N ASP A 269 36.03 -28.21 18.14
CA ASP A 269 36.44 -28.85 16.88
C ASP A 269 36.53 -30.37 17.04
N PHE A 270 36.84 -31.09 15.96
CA PHE A 270 36.99 -32.55 16.02
C PHE A 270 37.97 -33.02 17.11
N ASN A 271 39.02 -32.24 17.39
CA ASN A 271 40.05 -32.56 18.37
C ASN A 271 39.67 -32.17 19.81
N GLY A 272 38.49 -31.56 20.02
CA GLY A 272 37.98 -31.16 21.33
C GLY A 272 38.39 -29.76 21.79
N TYR A 273 39.07 -28.98 20.94
CA TYR A 273 39.43 -27.61 21.26
C TYR A 273 38.26 -26.66 21.03
N LEU A 274 37.94 -25.83 22.01
CA LEU A 274 36.89 -24.82 21.87
C LEU A 274 37.32 -23.75 20.85
N LYS A 275 36.56 -23.64 19.75
CA LYS A 275 36.79 -22.69 18.66
C LYS A 275 35.55 -21.85 18.44
N ILE A 276 35.73 -20.66 17.87
CA ILE A 276 34.61 -19.82 17.43
C ILE A 276 33.80 -20.58 16.39
N SER A 277 32.50 -20.71 16.62
CA SER A 277 31.61 -21.64 15.89
C SER A 277 30.96 -21.03 14.66
N SER A 278 31.26 -19.78 14.28
CA SER A 278 30.47 -19.09 13.26
C SER A 278 31.27 -18.12 12.38
N PRO A 279 31.03 -18.07 11.05
CA PRO A 279 30.27 -19.03 10.23
C PRO A 279 31.07 -20.33 9.98
N ILE A 280 30.51 -21.50 10.27
CA ILE A 280 31.22 -22.80 10.19
C ILE A 280 30.49 -23.82 9.31
N ILE A 281 31.26 -24.63 8.59
CA ILE A 281 30.80 -25.80 7.83
C ILE A 281 31.53 -27.03 8.37
N GLU A 282 30.80 -28.10 8.67
CA GLU A 282 31.38 -29.39 9.05
C GLU A 282 31.18 -30.39 7.91
N ILE A 283 32.25 -31.01 7.42
CA ILE A 283 32.21 -32.02 6.34
C ILE A 283 32.48 -33.40 6.92
N TYR A 284 31.65 -34.38 6.56
CA TYR A 284 31.76 -35.77 7.01
C TYR A 284 32.30 -36.71 5.91
N PRO A 285 32.76 -37.93 6.26
CA PRO A 285 33.42 -38.86 5.33
C PRO A 285 32.64 -39.22 4.08
N ASP A 286 31.32 -39.33 4.20
CA ASP A 286 30.41 -39.65 3.10
C ASP A 286 30.14 -38.46 2.17
N GLY A 287 30.65 -37.27 2.49
CA GLY A 287 30.40 -36.03 1.76
C GLY A 287 29.17 -35.27 2.22
N THR A 288 28.45 -35.75 3.25
CA THR A 288 27.44 -34.94 3.92
C THR A 288 28.08 -33.79 4.69
N PHE A 289 27.31 -32.75 4.96
CA PHE A 289 27.80 -31.58 5.68
C PHE A 289 26.72 -30.96 6.57
N SER A 290 27.14 -30.13 7.52
CA SER A 290 26.25 -29.28 8.30
C SER A 290 26.68 -27.82 8.28
N THR A 291 25.71 -26.92 8.34
CA THR A 291 25.90 -25.47 8.42
C THR A 291 25.25 -24.92 9.69
N ASN A 292 25.75 -23.78 10.16
CA ASN A 292 25.08 -22.99 11.20
C ASN A 292 24.25 -21.85 10.58
N GLU A 293 23.65 -21.00 11.43
CA GLU A 293 22.76 -19.93 10.97
C GLU A 293 23.48 -18.90 10.08
N GLU A 294 24.72 -18.56 10.39
CA GLU A 294 25.46 -17.58 9.59
C GLU A 294 25.99 -18.15 8.27
N SER A 295 26.26 -19.46 8.21
CA SER A 295 26.67 -20.16 6.99
C SER A 295 25.50 -20.74 6.20
N GLU A 296 24.26 -20.35 6.54
CA GLU A 296 23.06 -20.72 5.79
C GLU A 296 23.21 -20.34 4.31
N GLY A 297 23.06 -21.34 3.43
CA GLY A 297 23.20 -21.19 1.98
C GLY A 297 24.55 -21.62 1.40
N ALA A 298 25.55 -21.89 2.26
CA ALA A 298 26.76 -22.58 1.83
C ALA A 298 26.45 -24.03 1.44
N GLU A 299 27.14 -24.56 0.42
CA GLU A 299 26.94 -25.92 -0.07
C GLU A 299 28.27 -26.66 -0.15
N VAL A 300 28.24 -27.97 0.13
CA VAL A 300 29.39 -28.87 -0.06
C VAL A 300 29.02 -29.97 -1.03
N THR A 301 29.86 -30.17 -2.05
CA THR A 301 29.74 -31.27 -3.01
C THR A 301 31.00 -32.13 -2.98
N LYS A 302 30.84 -33.44 -2.80
CA LYS A 302 31.92 -34.41 -2.99
C LYS A 302 32.04 -34.72 -4.48
N GLU A 303 33.11 -34.26 -5.12
CA GLU A 303 33.31 -34.44 -6.57
C GLU A 303 33.90 -35.82 -6.89
N GLU A 304 34.93 -36.22 -6.13
CA GLU A 304 35.60 -37.51 -6.25
C GLU A 304 36.07 -37.99 -4.86
N THR A 305 36.74 -39.15 -4.81
CA THR A 305 37.38 -39.65 -3.57
C THR A 305 38.38 -38.60 -3.08
N GLY A 306 38.16 -38.09 -1.86
CA GLY A 306 39.02 -37.09 -1.23
C GLY A 306 38.88 -35.67 -1.77
N ILE A 307 37.99 -35.39 -2.72
CA ILE A 307 37.82 -34.04 -3.31
C ILE A 307 36.45 -33.46 -2.94
N TYR A 308 36.47 -32.36 -2.18
CA TYR A 308 35.28 -31.67 -1.69
C TYR A 308 35.29 -30.21 -2.15
N ARG A 309 34.23 -29.78 -2.84
CA ARG A 309 34.02 -28.38 -3.22
C ARG A 309 33.05 -27.73 -2.26
N ILE A 310 33.41 -26.55 -1.76
CA ILE A 310 32.57 -25.68 -0.95
C ILE A 310 32.19 -24.46 -1.78
N SER A 311 30.90 -24.25 -1.99
CA SER A 311 30.33 -23.20 -2.85
C SER A 311 29.45 -22.25 -2.06
N ASN A 312 29.06 -21.13 -2.70
CA ASN A 312 28.27 -20.04 -2.11
C ASN A 312 28.94 -19.36 -0.90
N ILE A 313 30.28 -19.32 -0.93
CA ILE A 313 31.14 -18.68 0.06
C ILE A 313 32.11 -17.71 -0.61
N SER A 314 32.77 -16.86 0.17
CA SER A 314 33.80 -15.89 -0.27
C SER A 314 35.18 -16.25 0.29
N GLY A 315 35.52 -17.54 0.33
CA GLY A 315 36.76 -18.06 0.90
C GLY A 315 36.70 -18.27 2.41
N TYR A 316 37.88 -18.36 3.05
CA TYR A 316 37.97 -18.49 4.50
C TYR A 316 37.57 -17.21 5.22
N ASN A 317 37.12 -17.36 6.47
CA ASN A 317 36.84 -16.22 7.31
C ASN A 317 38.12 -15.41 7.60
N THR A 318 38.02 -14.08 7.47
CA THR A 318 39.19 -13.19 7.51
C THR A 318 39.46 -12.55 8.87
N ASP A 319 38.66 -12.85 9.90
CA ASP A 319 38.80 -12.25 11.23
C ASP A 319 40.02 -12.76 12.04
N GLY A 320 40.74 -13.75 11.51
CA GLY A 320 41.94 -14.33 12.11
C GLY A 320 41.69 -15.17 13.37
N ALA A 321 40.43 -15.45 13.73
CA ALA A 321 40.12 -16.05 15.02
C ALA A 321 40.42 -17.55 15.09
N TRP A 322 40.67 -18.18 13.95
CA TRP A 322 41.22 -19.55 13.85
C TRP A 322 42.74 -19.57 13.59
N GLY A 323 43.40 -18.41 13.64
CA GLY A 323 44.84 -18.24 13.38
C GLY A 323 45.15 -17.62 12.00
N VAL A 324 46.43 -17.26 11.78
CA VAL A 324 46.91 -16.58 10.55
C VAL A 324 46.84 -17.46 9.30
N HIS A 325 47.02 -18.77 9.47
CA HIS A 325 46.78 -19.80 8.45
C HIS A 325 45.49 -20.58 8.75
N GLY A 326 44.63 -20.01 9.59
CA GLY A 326 43.45 -20.65 10.14
C GLY A 326 42.27 -20.60 9.18
N GLY A 327 41.48 -21.67 9.20
CA GLY A 327 40.31 -21.82 8.32
C GLY A 327 39.80 -23.25 8.31
N ILE A 328 40.66 -24.22 8.59
CA ILE A 328 40.35 -25.65 8.65
C ILE A 328 40.87 -26.24 9.97
N SER A 329 40.07 -27.10 10.62
CA SER A 329 40.54 -28.00 11.67
C SER A 329 40.60 -29.43 11.14
N VAL A 330 41.81 -29.99 11.09
CA VAL A 330 42.10 -31.31 10.55
C VAL A 330 42.08 -32.35 11.68
N PRO A 331 41.53 -33.56 11.47
CA PRO A 331 41.49 -34.58 12.50
C PRO A 331 42.89 -35.08 12.88
N GLN A 332 43.13 -35.17 14.19
CA GLN A 332 44.39 -35.63 14.76
C GLN A 332 44.20 -36.92 15.57
N ASN A 333 45.28 -37.70 15.72
CA ASN A 333 45.31 -38.81 16.66
C ASN A 333 45.66 -38.34 18.08
N ASN A 334 45.69 -39.28 19.03
CA ASN A 334 46.01 -39.03 20.45
C ASN A 334 47.45 -38.49 20.69
N ASN A 335 48.31 -38.44 19.67
CA ASN A 335 49.65 -37.85 19.74
C ASN A 335 49.69 -36.46 19.08
N ASN A 336 48.53 -35.85 18.80
CA ASN A 336 48.37 -34.57 18.09
C ASN A 336 48.99 -34.57 16.70
N LEU A 337 49.04 -35.73 16.03
CA LEU A 337 49.49 -35.86 14.65
C LEU A 337 48.28 -35.94 13.73
N GLU A 338 48.29 -35.16 12.65
CA GLU A 338 47.18 -35.12 11.68
C GLU A 338 47.03 -36.46 10.96
N LEU A 339 45.79 -36.93 10.79
CA LEU A 339 45.48 -38.21 10.15
C LEU A 339 45.55 -38.15 8.61
N ILE A 340 45.47 -36.94 8.07
CA ILE A 340 45.41 -36.65 6.63
C ILE A 340 46.22 -35.41 6.30
N PHE A 341 46.64 -35.29 5.04
CA PHE A 341 47.01 -34.02 4.46
C PHE A 341 45.77 -33.37 3.84
N VAL A 342 45.73 -32.06 3.93
CA VAL A 342 44.71 -31.22 3.31
C VAL A 342 45.45 -30.26 2.39
N ASP A 343 45.09 -30.30 1.11
CA ASP A 343 45.52 -29.33 0.11
C ASP A 343 44.30 -28.54 -0.35
N ASP A 344 44.33 -27.22 -0.20
CA ASP A 344 43.16 -26.37 -0.36
C ASP A 344 43.43 -25.24 -1.36
N HIS A 345 42.42 -24.98 -2.19
CA HIS A 345 42.52 -24.02 -3.29
C HIS A 345 41.28 -23.12 -3.34
N ILE A 346 41.47 -21.86 -2.97
CA ILE A 346 40.45 -20.82 -3.13
C ILE A 346 40.34 -20.45 -4.62
N GLN A 347 39.14 -20.58 -5.16
CA GLN A 347 38.83 -20.27 -6.55
C GLN A 347 38.53 -18.78 -6.73
N PRO A 348 38.60 -18.23 -7.97
CA PRO A 348 38.30 -16.82 -8.23
C PRO A 348 36.88 -16.37 -7.85
N ASP A 349 35.93 -17.30 -7.80
CA ASP A 349 34.55 -17.05 -7.36
C ASP A 349 34.36 -17.12 -5.84
N GLY A 350 35.43 -17.40 -5.09
CA GLY A 350 35.41 -17.56 -3.64
C GLY A 350 35.11 -18.96 -3.14
N SER A 351 34.77 -19.92 -4.01
CA SER A 351 34.63 -21.33 -3.64
C SER A 351 35.97 -21.92 -3.18
N ILE A 352 35.94 -22.95 -2.35
CA ILE A 352 37.13 -23.65 -1.87
C ILE A 352 37.07 -25.09 -2.35
N ILE A 353 38.13 -25.55 -3.01
CA ILE A 353 38.34 -26.97 -3.31
C ILE A 353 39.30 -27.53 -2.27
N ILE A 354 38.93 -28.65 -1.66
CA ILE A 354 39.72 -29.36 -0.66
C ILE A 354 40.03 -30.75 -1.19
N GLU A 355 41.32 -31.06 -1.25
CA GLU A 355 41.83 -32.38 -1.61
C GLU A 355 42.47 -33.03 -0.38
N ILE A 356 42.10 -34.28 -0.14
CA ILE A 356 42.49 -35.03 1.05
C ILE A 356 43.35 -36.22 0.66
N TYR A 357 44.50 -36.33 1.33
CA TYR A 357 45.45 -37.40 1.12
C TYR A 357 45.78 -38.09 2.43
N HIS A 358 46.00 -39.40 2.39
CA HIS A 358 46.35 -40.17 3.58
C HIS A 358 47.72 -39.74 4.11
N ARG A 359 47.82 -39.51 5.42
CA ARG A 359 49.08 -39.19 6.08
C ARG A 359 49.48 -40.34 6.99
N GLN A 360 50.49 -41.10 6.56
CA GLN A 360 50.98 -42.30 7.24
C GLN A 360 51.96 -41.98 8.37
N HIS A 361 52.69 -40.86 8.27
CA HIS A 361 53.84 -40.52 9.15
C HIS A 361 54.96 -41.55 9.10
N SER A 362 55.39 -41.89 7.87
CA SER A 362 56.42 -42.90 7.57
C SER A 362 57.77 -42.70 8.28
N HIS A 363 58.06 -41.49 8.77
CA HIS A 363 59.25 -41.15 9.57
C HIS A 363 59.21 -41.69 11.01
N LEU A 364 58.04 -42.12 11.51
CA LEU A 364 57.87 -42.69 12.84
C LEU A 364 58.11 -44.21 12.85
N PRO A 365 58.44 -44.82 14.01
CA PRO A 365 58.47 -46.27 14.14
C PRO A 365 57.14 -46.89 13.72
N GLU A 366 57.19 -48.05 13.04
CA GLU A 366 56.06 -48.70 12.37
C GLU A 366 54.77 -48.78 13.22
N LYS A 367 54.90 -49.09 14.52
CA LYS A 367 53.79 -49.19 15.46
C LYS A 367 53.08 -47.87 15.79
N PHE A 368 53.71 -46.73 15.48
CA PHE A 368 53.18 -45.39 15.70
C PHE A 368 52.77 -44.70 14.39
N GLN A 369 52.98 -45.37 13.24
CA GLN A 369 52.50 -44.90 11.95
C GLN A 369 50.97 -45.04 11.88
N ASN A 370 50.35 -44.14 11.14
CA ASN A 370 48.91 -44.14 10.90
C ASN A 370 48.56 -45.18 9.84
N TRP A 371 48.30 -46.43 10.25
CA TRP A 371 47.88 -47.50 9.36
C TRP A 371 46.36 -47.50 9.15
N ARG A 372 45.90 -46.92 8.04
CA ARG A 372 44.47 -46.89 7.69
C ARG A 372 44.12 -47.96 6.66
N LEU A 373 43.16 -48.81 6.99
CA LEU A 373 42.64 -49.82 6.08
C LEU A 373 41.91 -49.15 4.91
N LYS A 374 42.25 -49.55 3.68
CA LYS A 374 41.62 -49.10 2.43
C LYS A 374 40.55 -50.08 1.98
N SER A 375 40.90 -51.36 1.92
CA SER A 375 39.98 -52.44 1.55
C SER A 375 40.52 -53.79 2.00
N ILE A 376 39.68 -54.80 1.95
CA ILE A 376 40.07 -56.20 2.09
C ILE A 376 39.93 -56.83 0.70
N ASP A 377 40.99 -57.47 0.20
CA ASP A 377 40.95 -58.13 -1.09
C ASP A 377 40.15 -59.46 -1.05
N ASP A 378 39.89 -60.06 -2.22
CA ASP A 378 39.12 -61.31 -2.35
C ASP A 378 39.74 -62.50 -1.59
N ASN A 379 41.00 -62.38 -1.16
CA ASN A 379 41.73 -63.39 -0.39
C ASN A 379 41.78 -63.08 1.12
N GLY A 380 41.07 -62.05 1.58
CA GLY A 380 41.03 -61.63 2.99
C GLY A 380 42.26 -60.82 3.44
N LYS A 381 43.13 -60.39 2.53
CA LYS A 381 44.30 -59.58 2.87
C LYS A 381 43.90 -58.10 2.98
N GLN A 382 44.34 -57.48 4.07
CA GLN A 382 44.17 -56.06 4.32
C GLN A 382 45.08 -55.22 3.41
N VAL A 383 44.50 -54.32 2.63
CA VAL A 383 45.19 -53.31 1.83
C VAL A 383 45.11 -51.99 2.59
N PHE A 384 46.26 -51.39 2.88
CA PHE A 384 46.36 -50.10 3.58
C PHE A 384 46.62 -48.97 2.58
N TYR A 385 46.17 -47.76 2.92
CA TYR A 385 46.55 -46.56 2.19
C TYR A 385 48.06 -46.31 2.29
N LYS A 386 48.65 -45.78 1.22
CA LYS A 386 50.03 -45.29 1.21
C LYS A 386 50.08 -43.80 1.60
N ASP A 387 51.20 -43.38 2.15
CA ASP A 387 51.46 -41.96 2.41
C ASP A 387 51.27 -41.11 1.13
N GLY A 388 50.47 -40.05 1.22
CA GLY A 388 50.11 -39.19 0.09
C GLY A 388 49.09 -39.78 -0.89
N GLU A 389 48.45 -40.91 -0.59
CA GLU A 389 47.40 -41.49 -1.45
C GLU A 389 46.07 -40.75 -1.27
N PRO A 390 45.35 -40.35 -2.35
CA PRO A 390 44.03 -39.73 -2.24
C PRO A 390 43.06 -40.59 -1.44
N CYS A 391 42.37 -39.98 -0.46
CA CYS A 391 41.42 -40.68 0.38
C CYS A 391 40.37 -39.73 0.95
N ASP A 392 39.20 -40.27 1.31
CA ASP A 392 38.18 -39.49 2.02
C ASP A 392 38.59 -39.19 3.47
N ILE A 393 37.87 -38.27 4.11
CA ILE A 393 37.97 -38.02 5.55
C ILE A 393 37.85 -39.36 6.30
N PRO A 394 38.71 -39.66 7.31
CA PRO A 394 38.64 -40.94 8.02
C PRO A 394 37.28 -41.18 8.67
N GLU A 395 36.86 -42.45 8.78
CA GLU A 395 35.60 -42.79 9.45
C GLU A 395 35.55 -42.20 10.88
N TYR A 396 34.35 -41.77 11.28
CA TYR A 396 34.09 -41.10 12.56
C TYR A 396 34.83 -39.77 12.76
N CYS A 397 35.53 -39.26 11.75
CA CYS A 397 36.13 -37.93 11.75
C CYS A 397 35.26 -36.92 11.01
N ARG A 398 35.61 -35.64 11.13
CA ARG A 398 35.03 -34.57 10.31
C ARG A 398 36.10 -33.51 10.04
N LEU A 399 35.84 -32.68 9.03
CA LEU A 399 36.62 -31.49 8.74
C LEU A 399 35.78 -30.27 9.12
N ASP A 400 36.29 -29.44 10.03
CA ASP A 400 35.61 -28.21 10.44
C ASP A 400 36.22 -27.03 9.69
N ILE A 401 35.40 -26.21 9.05
CA ILE A 401 35.85 -25.16 8.13
C ILE A 401 35.15 -23.85 8.44
N ARG A 402 35.93 -22.79 8.66
CA ARG A 402 35.39 -21.46 8.97
C ARG A 402 35.45 -20.57 7.74
N VAL A 403 34.29 -20.15 7.28
CA VAL A 403 34.12 -19.52 5.97
C VAL A 403 33.71 -18.05 6.09
N GLN A 404 34.03 -17.28 5.05
CA GLN A 404 33.48 -15.95 4.85
C GLN A 404 32.23 -16.08 3.97
N MET A 405 31.12 -15.52 4.42
CA MET A 405 29.89 -15.50 3.64
C MET A 405 29.81 -14.23 2.77
N PRO A 406 29.30 -14.33 1.52
CA PRO A 406 29.08 -13.17 0.63
C PRO A 406 28.17 -12.11 1.25
N GLU A 407 28.29 -10.85 0.86
CA GLU A 407 27.43 -9.76 1.38
C GLU A 407 25.94 -9.95 1.04
N ASP A 408 25.66 -10.66 -0.04
CA ASP A 408 24.33 -11.04 -0.52
C ASP A 408 23.85 -12.40 0.02
N SER A 409 24.58 -13.02 0.95
CA SER A 409 24.11 -14.22 1.65
C SER A 409 22.80 -13.95 2.39
N LEU A 410 21.98 -14.99 2.59
CA LEU A 410 20.70 -14.86 3.31
C LEU A 410 20.89 -14.18 4.67
N TRP A 411 21.93 -14.57 5.40
CA TRP A 411 22.28 -14.00 6.70
C TRP A 411 22.65 -12.52 6.62
N ASN A 412 23.55 -12.13 5.70
CA ASN A 412 24.02 -10.75 5.58
C ASN A 412 22.92 -9.82 5.07
N LEU A 413 22.05 -10.28 4.15
CA LEU A 413 20.89 -9.52 3.69
C LEU A 413 19.88 -9.29 4.82
N LYS A 414 19.57 -10.31 5.63
CA LYS A 414 18.70 -10.17 6.82
C LYS A 414 19.27 -9.10 7.77
N ARG A 415 20.60 -9.12 7.99
CA ARG A 415 21.29 -8.17 8.88
C ARG A 415 21.32 -6.75 8.32
N LYS A 416 21.56 -6.59 7.01
CA LYS A 416 21.59 -5.29 6.33
C LYS A 416 20.21 -4.63 6.38
N LYS A 417 19.16 -5.38 6.04
CA LYS A 417 17.77 -4.91 6.13
C LYS A 417 17.41 -4.45 7.54
N LEU A 418 17.78 -5.24 8.55
CA LEU A 418 17.54 -4.88 9.95
C LEU A 418 18.29 -3.61 10.37
N ARG A 419 19.54 -3.43 9.91
CA ARG A 419 20.30 -2.21 10.18
C ARG A 419 19.67 -0.98 9.53
N GLU A 420 19.24 -1.08 8.27
CA GLU A 420 18.53 -0.01 7.55
C GLU A 420 17.21 0.37 8.24
N GLU A 421 16.47 -0.62 8.78
CA GLU A 421 15.26 -0.40 9.58
C GLU A 421 15.54 0.30 10.92
N ILE A 422 16.63 -0.06 11.61
CA ILE A 422 17.05 0.60 12.86
C ILE A 422 17.52 2.04 12.60
N GLU A 423 18.33 2.26 11.57
CA GLU A 423 18.87 3.58 11.25
C GLU A 423 17.76 4.54 10.81
N SER A 424 16.82 4.08 9.98
CA SER A 424 15.64 4.88 9.59
C SER A 424 14.72 5.22 10.78
N ALA A 425 14.55 4.30 11.74
CA ALA A 425 13.83 4.59 12.98
C ALA A 425 14.55 5.65 13.84
N SER A 426 15.88 5.58 13.95
CA SER A 426 16.68 6.51 14.77
C SER A 426 16.74 7.95 14.24
N VAL A 427 16.60 8.13 12.92
CA VAL A 427 16.54 9.46 12.28
C VAL A 427 15.18 10.12 12.51
N SER A 428 14.10 9.32 12.58
CA SER A 428 12.75 9.84 12.87
C SER A 428 12.62 10.39 14.29
N ASP A 429 13.32 9.83 15.26
CA ASP A 429 13.29 10.26 16.67
C ASP A 429 14.10 11.54 16.95
N LYS A 430 14.93 12.01 16.00
CA LYS A 430 15.72 13.26 16.13
C LYS A 430 15.06 14.48 15.49
N ILE A 431 13.91 14.31 14.83
CA ILE A 431 13.19 15.39 14.12
C ILE A 431 11.91 15.82 14.86
N LEU A 432 11.60 15.18 15.99
CA LEU A 432 10.61 15.62 16.98
C LEU A 432 11.31 16.24 18.20
#